data_AF-A0A915JPE4-F1
#
_entry.id   AF-A0A915JPE4-F1
#
_cell.length_a   1.000
_cell.length_b   1.000
_cell.length_c   1.000
_cell.angle_alpha   90.00
_cell.angle_beta   90.00
_cell.angle_gamma   90.00
#
_symmetry.space_group_name_H-M   'P 1'
#
loop_
_entity.id
_entity.type
_entity.pdbx_description
1 polymer ?
#
loop_
_entity_poly.entity_id
_entity_poly.type
_entity_poly.pdbx_seq_one_letter_code
_entity_poly.pdbx_strand_id
1 'polypeptide(L)'
;MSKFLQFFGSRSSFLRKNGQNSIKFLSTDLTDEKTLKMMRKLKIGATIVGVICGGASIFGYYLEKTICKASDLVVHPLEVPFFHKQSIWHGYDVKAVRRGYQVYKQVCQACHSVMIYEYRHFVNQIMTEDEARAEAAEMTVEDGPNDNGEYFTRPVDLLEF
;
A
#
# COMPACT_ATOMS: atom_id res chain seq x y z
N MET A 1 31.20 32.09 -61.46
CA MET A 1 32.67 32.18 -61.61
C MET A 1 33.26 30.97 -60.89
N SER A 2 33.36 29.82 -61.58
CA SER A 2 34.50 29.37 -62.40
C SER A 2 35.66 28.81 -61.57
N LYS A 3 35.82 27.47 -61.70
CA LYS A 3 37.06 26.67 -61.78
C LYS A 3 37.93 26.55 -60.51
N PHE A 4 38.24 25.36 -60.00
CA PHE A 4 38.94 24.22 -60.64
C PHE A 4 40.44 24.51 -60.84
N LEU A 5 41.26 23.50 -60.53
CA LEU A 5 42.72 23.34 -60.71
C LEU A 5 43.60 23.69 -59.51
N GLN A 6 44.09 22.68 -58.78
CA GLN A 6 45.25 21.81 -59.10
C GLN A 6 46.57 22.51 -58.75
N PHE A 7 47.43 21.83 -57.98
CA PHE A 7 48.71 21.29 -58.46
C PHE A 7 49.42 20.60 -57.27
N PHE A 8 49.63 19.28 -57.35
CA PHE A 8 50.96 18.68 -57.58
C PHE A 8 52.03 19.33 -56.69
N GLY A 9 52.55 18.63 -55.68
CA GLY A 9 53.58 17.62 -55.92
C GLY A 9 54.97 18.27 -55.77
N SER A 10 56.00 17.44 -55.62
CA SER A 10 57.42 17.81 -55.51
C SER A 10 57.85 18.19 -54.08
N ARG A 11 58.61 17.32 -53.40
CA ARG A 11 60.10 17.29 -53.42
C ARG A 11 60.67 18.65 -52.99
N SER A 12 61.65 18.76 -52.11
CA SER A 12 62.62 17.77 -51.65
C SER A 12 63.55 18.49 -50.68
N SER A 13 64.13 17.71 -49.77
CA SER A 13 65.53 17.84 -49.36
C SER A 13 66.05 19.24 -49.02
N PHE A 14 66.11 19.54 -47.72
CA PHE A 14 67.32 20.18 -47.23
C PHE A 14 67.62 19.64 -45.84
N LEU A 15 68.59 18.71 -45.84
CA LEU A 15 69.24 18.18 -44.66
C LEU A 15 69.74 19.34 -43.78
N ARG A 16 69.66 19.15 -42.46
CA ARG A 16 70.82 18.94 -41.59
C ARG A 16 70.63 19.57 -40.19
N LYS A 17 70.45 18.65 -39.23
CA LYS A 17 70.99 18.60 -37.85
C LYS A 17 70.75 19.78 -36.89
N ASN A 18 69.88 19.50 -35.91
CA ASN A 18 70.10 19.52 -34.45
C ASN A 18 71.06 20.57 -33.82
N GLY A 19 70.53 21.29 -32.83
CA GLY A 19 71.30 21.86 -31.71
C GLY A 19 70.51 22.83 -30.81
N GLN A 20 70.07 22.33 -29.64
CA GLN A 20 70.06 22.93 -28.26
C GLN A 20 70.06 24.47 -28.08
N ASN A 21 69.45 25.18 -27.12
CA ASN A 21 68.59 25.02 -25.92
C ASN A 21 68.27 26.46 -25.43
N SER A 22 67.09 26.80 -24.87
CA SER A 22 66.93 27.84 -23.81
C SER A 22 65.52 27.81 -23.16
N ILE A 23 65.39 28.38 -21.95
CA ILE A 23 64.42 28.02 -20.90
C ILE A 23 63.18 28.94 -20.83
N LYS A 24 62.00 28.29 -20.80
CA LYS A 24 60.70 28.51 -20.10
C LYS A 24 60.08 29.92 -19.97
N PHE A 25 58.88 30.07 -20.54
CA PHE A 25 57.82 30.98 -20.07
C PHE A 25 56.44 30.27 -20.10
N LEU A 26 55.94 30.01 -18.90
CA LEU A 26 54.56 29.71 -18.46
C LEU A 26 53.52 29.16 -19.45
N SER A 27 53.06 27.93 -19.23
CA SER A 27 51.62 27.58 -19.20
C SER A 27 51.46 26.15 -18.66
N THR A 28 51.13 26.09 -17.37
CA THR A 28 50.55 24.96 -16.61
C THR A 28 50.89 23.55 -17.10
N ASP A 29 51.87 22.95 -16.43
CA ASP A 29 52.29 21.57 -16.61
C ASP A 29 51.11 20.59 -16.68
N LEU A 30 51.04 19.84 -17.79
CA LEU A 30 50.13 18.72 -18.01
C LEU A 30 50.37 17.52 -17.05
N THR A 31 51.14 17.70 -15.96
CA THR A 31 51.64 16.63 -15.08
C THR A 31 51.79 17.05 -13.61
N ASP A 32 51.04 18.03 -13.09
CA ASP A 32 51.06 18.27 -11.64
C ASP A 32 50.35 17.10 -10.90
N GLU A 33 51.11 16.36 -10.09
CA GLU A 33 50.61 15.22 -9.30
C GLU A 33 49.45 15.64 -8.38
N LYS A 34 49.45 16.90 -7.92
CA LYS A 34 48.38 17.45 -7.08
C LYS A 34 47.08 17.62 -7.86
N THR A 35 47.14 18.10 -9.10
CA THR A 35 45.94 18.24 -9.96
C THR A 35 45.44 16.87 -10.43
N LEU A 36 46.33 15.91 -10.70
CA LEU A 36 45.96 14.52 -11.01
C LEU A 36 45.33 13.80 -9.82
N LYS A 37 45.85 13.97 -8.59
CA LYS A 37 45.25 13.45 -7.36
C LYS A 37 43.90 14.11 -7.09
N MET A 38 43.78 15.41 -7.32
CA MET A 38 42.52 16.15 -7.21
C MET A 38 41.49 15.67 -8.22
N MET A 39 41.86 15.52 -9.50
CA MET A 39 40.99 14.97 -10.55
C MET A 39 40.62 13.51 -10.29
N ARG A 40 41.51 12.67 -9.74
CA ARG A 40 41.20 11.29 -9.34
C ARG A 40 40.16 11.26 -8.21
N LYS A 41 40.33 12.07 -7.17
CA LYS A 41 39.34 12.19 -6.08
C LYS A 41 38.00 12.72 -6.59
N LEU A 42 38.02 13.69 -7.50
CA LEU A 42 36.81 14.24 -8.12
C LEU A 42 36.10 13.22 -9.01
N LYS A 43 36.84 12.44 -9.81
CA LYS A 43 36.29 11.35 -10.63
C LYS A 43 35.66 10.26 -9.76
N ILE A 44 36.34 9.85 -8.69
CA ILE A 44 35.81 8.87 -7.73
C ILE A 44 34.54 9.43 -7.05
N GLY A 45 34.58 10.67 -6.57
CA GLY A 45 33.42 11.34 -5.98
C GLY A 45 32.23 11.43 -6.95
N ALA A 46 32.47 11.83 -8.20
CA ALA A 46 31.45 11.91 -9.23
C ALA A 46 30.83 10.54 -9.56
N THR A 47 31.63 9.47 -9.59
CA THR A 47 31.10 8.11 -9.82
C THR A 47 30.22 7.64 -8.67
N ILE A 48 30.60 7.91 -7.42
CA ILE A 48 29.81 7.52 -6.25
C ILE A 48 28.47 8.27 -6.23
N VAL A 49 28.48 9.58 -6.48
CA VAL A 49 27.26 10.38 -6.57
C VAL A 49 26.35 9.90 -7.70
N GLY A 50 26.91 9.59 -8.87
CA GLY A 50 26.15 9.06 -10.00
C GLY A 50 25.46 7.72 -9.69
N VAL A 51 26.15 6.81 -9.00
CA VAL A 51 25.59 5.51 -8.59
C VAL A 51 24.48 5.70 -7.56
N ILE A 52 24.67 6.58 -6.57
CA ILE A 52 23.66 6.83 -5.54
C ILE A 52 22.40 7.48 -6.14
N CYS A 53 22.55 8.54 -6.94
CA CYS A 53 21.41 9.22 -7.55
C CYS A 53 20.67 8.31 -8.55
N GLY A 54 21.40 7.53 -9.35
CA GLY A 54 20.81 6.56 -10.28
C GLY A 54 20.08 5.44 -9.54
N GLY A 55 20.71 4.85 -8.53
CA GLY A 55 20.12 3.80 -7.70
C GLY A 55 18.87 4.28 -6.96
N ALA A 56 18.91 5.48 -6.36
CA ALA A 56 17.77 6.06 -5.66
C ALA A 56 16.61 6.38 -6.61
N SER A 57 16.88 6.89 -7.81
CA SER A 57 15.84 7.18 -8.81
C SER A 57 15.17 5.89 -9.32
N ILE A 58 15.98 4.87 -9.62
CA ILE A 58 15.47 3.56 -10.05
C ILE A 58 14.65 2.92 -8.93
N PHE A 59 15.15 2.95 -7.70
CA PHE A 59 14.44 2.43 -6.54
C PHE A 59 13.12 3.17 -6.29
N GLY A 60 13.12 4.51 -6.35
CA GLY A 60 11.91 5.34 -6.26
C GLY A 60 10.87 5.00 -7.33
N TYR A 61 11.31 4.80 -8.57
CA TYR A 61 10.42 4.37 -9.66
C TYR A 61 9.78 3.00 -9.42
N TYR A 62 10.52 2.05 -8.84
CA TYR A 62 9.97 0.76 -8.45
C TYR A 62 9.00 0.87 -7.26
N LEU A 63 9.28 1.74 -6.28
CA LEU A 63 8.38 2.00 -5.15
C LEU A 63 7.04 2.59 -5.61
N GLU A 64 7.04 3.56 -6.51
CA GLU A 64 5.80 4.15 -7.04
C GLU A 64 4.93 3.11 -7.77
N LYS A 65 5.57 2.18 -8.50
CA LYS A 65 4.84 1.11 -9.21
C LYS A 65 4.27 0.03 -8.30
N THR A 66 4.86 -0.22 -7.13
CA THR A 66 4.39 -1.27 -6.21
C THR A 66 3.29 -0.76 -5.27
N ILE A 67 3.32 0.50 -4.88
CA ILE A 67 2.41 1.05 -3.85
C ILE A 67 1.00 1.34 -4.41
N CYS A 68 0.87 1.70 -5.69
CA CYS A 68 -0.41 2.21 -6.23
C CYS A 68 -1.29 1.19 -6.96
N LYS A 69 -0.91 -0.09 -7.08
CA LYS A 69 -1.78 -1.11 -7.70
C LYS A 69 -2.67 -1.88 -6.74
N ALA A 70 -2.53 -1.69 -5.43
CA ALA A 70 -3.34 -2.42 -4.45
C ALA A 70 -4.60 -1.66 -3.97
N SER A 71 -4.73 -0.36 -4.26
CA SER A 71 -5.89 0.44 -3.80
C SER A 71 -7.14 0.23 -4.65
N ASP A 72 -6.97 0.07 -5.96
CA ASP A 72 -8.08 0.05 -6.92
C ASP A 72 -8.48 -1.37 -7.33
N LEU A 73 -7.69 -2.37 -6.91
CA LEU A 73 -7.92 -3.78 -7.18
C LEU A 73 -8.63 -4.42 -5.98
N VAL A 74 -9.89 -4.80 -6.16
CA VAL A 74 -10.64 -5.58 -5.17
C VAL A 74 -10.17 -7.03 -5.24
N VAL A 75 -9.57 -7.52 -4.16
CA VAL A 75 -9.27 -8.95 -4.02
C VAL A 75 -10.60 -9.69 -3.93
N HIS A 76 -10.89 -10.55 -4.91
CA HIS A 76 -12.05 -11.41 -4.83
C HIS A 76 -11.92 -12.33 -3.60
N PRO A 77 -13.00 -12.55 -2.82
CA PRO A 77 -12.95 -13.46 -1.69
C PRO A 77 -12.64 -14.88 -2.16
N LEU A 78 -12.01 -15.67 -1.29
CA LEU A 78 -11.88 -17.11 -1.49
C LEU A 78 -13.23 -17.78 -1.27
N GLU A 79 -13.59 -18.72 -2.13
CA GLU A 79 -14.77 -19.55 -1.95
C GLU A 79 -14.52 -20.56 -0.82
N VAL A 80 -15.18 -20.35 0.31
CA VAL A 80 -15.11 -21.25 1.45
C VAL A 80 -16.27 -22.25 1.41
N PRO A 81 -16.03 -23.56 1.66
CA PRO A 81 -17.05 -24.60 1.56
C PRO A 81 -17.94 -24.65 2.81
N PHE A 82 -18.78 -23.62 2.99
CA PHE A 82 -19.76 -23.59 4.07
C PHE A 82 -20.75 -24.77 3.99
N PHE A 83 -21.18 -25.30 5.14
CA PHE A 83 -22.09 -26.45 5.23
C PHE A 83 -23.37 -26.28 4.39
N HIS A 84 -24.01 -25.11 4.49
CA HIS A 84 -25.25 -24.79 3.77
C HIS A 84 -25.06 -24.54 2.25
N LYS A 85 -23.83 -24.54 1.74
CA LYS A 85 -23.54 -24.36 0.30
C LYS A 85 -23.18 -25.66 -0.41
N GLN A 86 -23.07 -26.77 0.30
CA GLN A 86 -22.59 -28.04 -0.25
C GLN A 86 -23.60 -28.70 -1.21
N SER A 87 -24.90 -28.46 -1.01
CA SER A 87 -25.97 -28.89 -1.90
C SER A 87 -27.24 -28.08 -1.64
N ILE A 88 -28.17 -28.08 -2.59
CA ILE A 88 -29.46 -27.35 -2.51
C ILE A 88 -30.35 -27.82 -1.35
N TRP A 89 -30.09 -29.01 -0.80
CA TRP A 89 -30.86 -29.62 0.29
C TRP A 89 -30.23 -29.38 1.68
N HIS A 90 -29.05 -28.75 1.76
CA HIS A 90 -28.42 -28.49 3.04
C HIS A 90 -28.98 -27.22 3.67
N GLY A 91 -29.48 -27.34 4.90
CA GLY A 91 -29.89 -26.20 5.73
C GLY A 91 -28.72 -25.54 6.46
N TYR A 92 -29.02 -24.50 7.23
CA TYR A 92 -28.06 -23.88 8.14
C TYR A 92 -27.75 -24.79 9.33
N ASP A 93 -26.49 -24.80 9.77
CA ASP A 93 -26.12 -25.41 11.07
C ASP A 93 -26.60 -24.49 12.20
N VAL A 94 -27.75 -24.84 12.78
CA VAL A 94 -28.38 -24.11 13.90
C VAL A 94 -27.42 -23.90 15.08
N LYS A 95 -26.55 -24.88 15.36
CA LYS A 95 -25.57 -24.74 16.46
C LYS A 95 -24.52 -23.67 16.14
N ALA A 96 -24.10 -23.58 14.87
CA ALA A 96 -23.21 -22.51 14.42
C ALA A 96 -23.90 -21.15 14.49
N VAL A 97 -25.20 -21.06 14.13
CA VAL A 97 -25.95 -19.79 14.25
C VAL A 97 -26.06 -19.35 15.71
N ARG A 98 -26.37 -20.25 16.65
CA ARG A 98 -26.42 -19.91 18.09
C ARG A 98 -25.08 -19.39 18.61
N ARG A 99 -23.95 -19.99 18.20
CA ARG A 99 -22.60 -19.49 18.55
C ARG A 99 -22.30 -18.14 17.88
N GLY A 100 -22.71 -17.96 16.62
CA GLY A 100 -22.56 -16.70 15.89
C GLY A 100 -23.33 -15.55 16.55
N TYR A 101 -24.54 -15.81 17.06
CA TYR A 101 -25.31 -14.85 17.84
C TYR A 101 -24.56 -14.42 19.11
N GLN A 102 -23.93 -15.35 19.83
CA GLN A 102 -23.12 -15.00 21.00
C GLN A 102 -21.92 -14.11 20.64
N VAL A 103 -21.26 -14.35 19.50
CA VAL A 103 -20.18 -13.48 19.00
C VAL A 103 -20.71 -12.09 18.66
N TYR A 104 -21.87 -12.00 18.00
CA TYR A 104 -22.52 -10.72 17.71
C TYR A 104 -22.80 -9.95 19.00
N LYS A 105 -23.46 -10.59 19.99
CA LYS A 105 -23.80 -9.97 21.28
C LYS A 105 -22.57 -9.47 22.03
N GLN A 106 -21.51 -10.28 22.07
CA GLN A 106 -20.31 -9.97 22.88
C GLN A 106 -19.33 -9.01 22.22
N VAL A 107 -19.28 -8.96 20.89
CA VAL A 107 -18.23 -8.22 20.15
C VAL A 107 -18.82 -7.14 19.24
N CYS A 108 -19.80 -7.50 18.42
CA CYS A 108 -20.26 -6.64 17.34
C CYS A 108 -21.31 -5.63 17.80
N GLN A 109 -22.19 -6.01 18.75
CA GLN A 109 -23.29 -5.19 19.23
C GLN A 109 -22.83 -3.84 19.84
N ALA A 110 -21.59 -3.77 20.33
CA ALA A 110 -21.01 -2.54 20.84
C ALA A 110 -20.86 -1.44 19.77
N CYS A 111 -20.77 -1.80 18.49
CA CYS A 111 -20.57 -0.84 17.38
C CYS A 111 -21.59 -0.97 16.25
N HIS A 112 -22.19 -2.14 16.05
CA HIS A 112 -23.14 -2.41 14.98
C HIS A 112 -24.50 -2.78 15.57
N SER A 113 -25.53 -2.00 15.23
CA SER A 113 -26.92 -2.32 15.54
C SER A 113 -27.51 -3.24 14.47
N VAL A 114 -28.55 -3.97 14.87
CA VAL A 114 -29.35 -4.80 13.97
C VAL A 114 -30.82 -4.45 14.23
N MET A 115 -31.40 -3.62 13.37
CA MET A 115 -32.79 -3.14 13.53
C MET A 115 -33.82 -3.93 12.72
N ILE A 116 -33.44 -5.11 12.23
CA ILE A 116 -34.30 -5.97 11.39
C ILE A 116 -34.67 -7.28 12.09
N TYR A 117 -34.12 -7.55 13.27
CA TYR A 117 -34.39 -8.76 14.03
C TYR A 117 -34.89 -8.39 15.43
N GLU A 118 -36.00 -9.01 15.81
CA GLU A 118 -36.55 -9.01 17.17
C GLU A 118 -36.23 -10.36 17.84
N TYR A 119 -36.29 -10.41 19.17
CA TYR A 119 -36.04 -11.63 19.95
C TYR A 119 -36.96 -12.80 19.57
N ARG A 120 -38.19 -12.54 19.11
CA ARG A 120 -39.13 -13.56 18.61
C ARG A 120 -38.56 -14.39 17.46
N HIS A 121 -37.67 -13.84 16.63
CA HIS A 121 -37.11 -14.55 15.49
C HIS A 121 -36.13 -15.65 15.91
N PHE A 122 -35.62 -15.58 17.14
CA PHE A 122 -34.72 -16.59 17.68
C PHE A 122 -35.45 -17.78 18.32
N VAL A 123 -36.73 -17.58 18.68
CA VAL A 123 -37.58 -18.58 19.34
C VAL A 123 -37.79 -19.79 18.41
N ASN A 124 -37.53 -20.98 18.93
CA ASN A 124 -37.59 -22.26 18.22
C ASN A 124 -36.66 -22.36 16.99
N GLN A 125 -35.81 -21.35 16.75
CA GLN A 125 -34.79 -21.38 15.70
C GLN A 125 -33.42 -21.66 16.32
N ILE A 126 -32.97 -20.80 17.24
CA ILE A 126 -31.67 -20.94 17.89
C ILE A 126 -31.77 -21.08 19.40
N MET A 127 -32.90 -20.69 20.01
CA MET A 127 -33.15 -20.73 21.46
C MET A 127 -34.61 -21.05 21.77
N THR A 128 -34.86 -21.53 22.99
CA THR A 128 -36.24 -21.73 23.46
C THR A 128 -36.90 -20.38 23.75
N GLU A 129 -38.22 -20.35 23.90
CA GLU A 129 -38.94 -19.12 24.24
C GLU A 129 -38.47 -18.56 25.59
N ASP A 130 -38.32 -19.43 26.60
CA ASP A 130 -37.88 -19.01 27.94
C ASP A 130 -36.45 -18.44 27.92
N GLU A 131 -35.56 -19.03 27.12
CA GLU A 131 -34.20 -18.50 26.93
C GLU A 131 -34.22 -17.14 26.24
N ALA A 132 -35.01 -16.98 25.18
CA ALA A 132 -35.14 -15.70 24.47
C ALA A 132 -35.73 -14.60 25.36
N ARG A 133 -36.71 -14.96 26.19
CA ARG A 133 -37.35 -14.03 27.13
C ARG A 133 -36.40 -13.61 28.25
N ALA A 134 -35.63 -14.55 28.78
CA ALA A 134 -34.61 -14.27 29.77
C ALA A 134 -33.52 -13.34 29.20
N GLU A 135 -33.08 -13.61 27.97
CA GLU A 135 -32.07 -12.81 27.26
C GLU A 135 -32.57 -11.39 26.93
N ALA A 136 -33.82 -11.25 26.48
CA ALA A 136 -34.43 -9.95 26.21
C ALA A 136 -34.50 -9.11 27.49
N ALA A 137 -34.93 -9.72 28.60
CA ALA A 137 -35.10 -9.03 29.87
C ALA A 137 -33.78 -8.48 30.49
N GLU A 138 -32.61 -8.88 29.97
CA GLU A 138 -31.33 -8.27 30.37
C GLU A 138 -31.18 -6.82 29.91
N MET A 139 -31.89 -6.44 28.85
CA MET A 139 -31.88 -5.07 28.33
C MET A 139 -33.14 -4.32 28.76
N THR A 140 -32.99 -3.00 28.87
CA THR A 140 -34.09 -2.09 29.20
C THR A 140 -34.34 -1.13 28.04
N VAL A 141 -35.61 -0.93 27.72
CA VAL A 141 -36.07 0.03 26.71
C VAL A 141 -36.88 1.14 27.38
N GLU A 142 -36.78 2.34 26.85
CA GLU A 142 -37.66 3.47 27.22
C GLU A 142 -39.01 3.27 26.54
N ASP A 143 -40.07 3.26 27.32
CA ASP A 143 -41.45 3.11 26.86
C ASP A 143 -42.25 4.39 27.12
N GLY A 144 -43.41 4.49 26.46
CA GLY A 144 -44.21 5.69 26.35
C GLY A 144 -44.67 6.33 27.67
N PRO A 145 -45.32 7.51 27.58
CA PRO A 145 -45.74 8.25 28.75
C PRO A 145 -46.76 7.45 29.56
N ASN A 146 -46.51 7.37 30.86
CA ASN A 146 -47.48 6.86 31.83
C ASN A 146 -48.66 7.83 31.98
N ASP A 147 -49.62 7.50 32.86
CA ASP A 147 -50.81 8.32 33.12
C ASP A 147 -50.49 9.76 33.59
N ASN A 148 -49.26 10.01 34.07
CA ASN A 148 -48.77 11.33 34.47
C ASN A 148 -48.04 12.09 33.35
N GLY A 149 -47.89 11.48 32.17
CA GLY A 149 -47.15 12.05 31.04
C GLY A 149 -45.63 11.82 31.07
N GLU A 150 -45.14 10.95 31.95
CA GLU A 150 -43.71 10.69 32.15
C GLU A 150 -43.28 9.39 31.47
N TYR A 151 -42.16 9.40 30.74
CA TYR A 151 -41.56 8.20 30.16
C TYR A 151 -40.91 7.33 31.24
N PHE A 152 -40.96 6.01 31.07
CA PHE A 152 -40.39 5.06 32.02
C PHE A 152 -39.59 3.98 31.30
N THR A 153 -38.69 3.32 32.02
CA THR A 153 -37.92 2.19 31.48
C THR A 153 -38.54 0.87 31.90
N ARG A 154 -38.57 -0.09 30.98
CA ARG A 154 -39.01 -1.46 31.25
C ARG A 154 -38.08 -2.48 30.61
N PRO A 155 -38.05 -3.73 31.11
CA PRO A 155 -37.36 -4.80 30.40
C PRO A 155 -37.96 -5.01 29.00
N VAL A 156 -37.09 -5.39 28.07
CA VAL A 156 -37.44 -5.70 26.68
C VAL A 156 -38.26 -7.01 26.63
N ASP A 157 -39.30 -7.04 25.80
CA ASP A 157 -40.11 -8.24 25.53
C ASP A 157 -39.76 -8.83 24.16
N LEU A 158 -40.30 -10.00 23.82
CA LEU A 158 -39.94 -10.74 22.60
C LEU A 158 -40.20 -9.99 21.28
N LEU A 159 -41.12 -9.03 21.28
CA LEU A 159 -41.54 -8.28 20.08
C LEU A 159 -40.74 -6.99 19.87
N GLU A 160 -39.75 -6.74 20.73
CA GLU A 160 -38.90 -5.55 20.68
C GLU A 160 -37.58 -5.86 19.98
N PHE A 161 -36.93 -4.79 19.48
CA PHE A 161 -35.64 -4.82 18.77
C PHE A 161 -34.44 -4.67 19.71
#